data_AF-A0A6V7H0E4-F1
#
_entry.id   AF-A0A6V7H0E4-F1
#
_cell.length_a   1.000
_cell.length_b   1.000
_cell.length_c   1.000
_cell.angle_alpha   90.00
_cell.angle_beta   90.00
_cell.angle_gamma   90.00
#
_symmetry.space_group_name_H-M   'P 1'
#
loop_
_entity.id
_entity.type
_entity.pdbx_description
1 polymer ?
#
loop_
_entity_poly.entity_id
_entity_poly.type
_entity_poly.pdbx_seq_one_letter_code
_entity_poly.pdbx_strand_id
1 'polypeptide(L)'
;MQRRNDILWCPYCKLVESRFVYGILNIFLHAFPAFVIDIVLKLQAKKPIMMKINRYFNQLLTVLVYFSFREWSFHRDNVYKMAEDIKVLKDGSK
;
A
#
# COMPACT_ATOMS: atom_id res chain seq x y z
N MET A 1 24.87 18.36 19.59
CA MET A 1 24.30 17.27 18.75
C MET A 1 23.01 17.81 18.12
N GLN A 2 23.09 18.27 16.87
CA GLN A 2 21.99 18.96 16.18
C GLN A 2 20.97 17.92 15.68
N ARG A 3 19.73 17.92 16.22
CA ARG A 3 18.65 17.08 15.67
C ARG A 3 18.26 17.65 14.30
N ARG A 4 18.60 16.93 13.22
CA ARG A 4 17.98 17.16 11.91
C ARG A 4 16.48 16.87 12.04
N ASN A 5 15.68 17.93 11.99
CA ASN A 5 14.26 17.83 11.73
C ASN A 5 14.09 17.53 10.24
N ASP A 6 14.44 16.31 9.85
CA ASP A 6 14.04 15.78 8.55
C ASP A 6 12.55 15.50 8.67
N ILE A 7 11.73 16.48 8.26
CA ILE A 7 10.29 16.33 8.13
C ILE A 7 10.09 15.24 7.09
N LEU A 8 9.96 13.99 7.55
CA LEU A 8 9.50 12.88 6.74
C LEU A 8 8.12 13.28 6.25
N TRP A 9 8.06 13.77 5.01
CA TRP A 9 6.80 14.01 4.34
C TRP A 9 6.08 12.67 4.24
N CYS A 10 5.18 12.41 5.18
CA CYS A 10 4.39 11.20 5.21
C CYS A 10 3.13 11.48 4.38
N PRO A 11 2.98 10.87 3.19
CA PRO A 11 1.82 11.09 2.36
C PRO A 11 0.56 10.74 3.17
N TYR A 12 -0.35 11.70 3.25
CA TYR A 12 -1.59 11.56 3.99
C TYR A 12 -2.53 10.61 3.24
N CYS A 13 -2.58 9.35 3.67
CA CYS A 13 -3.49 8.34 3.13
C CYS A 13 -4.70 8.19 4.05
N LYS A 14 -5.87 8.67 3.62
CA LYS A 14 -7.16 8.33 4.26
C LYS A 14 -7.57 6.94 3.80
N LEU A 15 -7.43 5.95 4.68
CA LEU A 15 -7.98 4.62 4.48
C LEU A 15 -9.47 4.66 4.82
N VAL A 16 -10.32 4.43 3.81
CA VAL A 16 -11.78 4.38 3.98
C VAL A 16 -12.20 2.91 4.07
N GLU A 17 -12.94 2.55 5.11
CA GLU A 17 -13.35 1.16 5.39
C GLU A 17 -14.29 0.58 4.33
N SER A 18 -15.04 1.44 3.62
CA SER A 18 -15.91 1.01 2.52
C SER A 18 -15.17 0.99 1.18
N ARG A 19 -14.86 -0.21 0.70
CA ARG A 19 -14.23 -0.46 -0.61
C ARG A 19 -15.02 0.17 -1.78
N PHE A 20 -16.35 0.23 -1.64
CA PHE A 20 -17.23 0.74 -2.68
C PHE A 20 -17.21 2.27 -2.77
N VAL A 21 -17.26 2.94 -1.61
CA VAL A 21 -17.19 4.41 -1.53
C VAL A 21 -15.81 4.91 -1.95
N TYR A 22 -14.74 4.21 -1.54
CA TYR A 22 -13.38 4.52 -2.00
C TYR A 22 -13.21 4.35 -3.52
N GLY A 23 -13.76 3.27 -4.09
CA GLY A 23 -13.72 3.02 -5.53
C GLY A 23 -14.44 4.12 -6.33
N ILE A 24 -15.63 4.53 -5.89
CA ILE A 24 -16.39 5.61 -6.53
C ILE A 24 -15.64 6.94 -6.40
N LEU A 25 -15.19 7.33 -5.20
CA LEU A 25 -14.46 8.59 -5.01
C LEU A 25 -13.18 8.65 -5.83
N ASN A 26 -12.42 7.55 -5.89
CA ASN A 26 -11.17 7.47 -6.65
C ASN A 26 -11.43 7.58 -8.17
N ILE A 27 -12.52 6.99 -8.66
CA ILE A 27 -12.94 7.14 -10.07
C ILE A 27 -13.33 8.60 -10.35
N PHE A 28 -14.18 9.21 -9.52
CA PHE A 28 -14.64 10.58 -9.78
C PHE A 28 -13.53 11.64 -9.56
N LEU A 29 -12.66 11.47 -8.56
CA LEU A 29 -11.60 12.43 -8.25
C LEU A 29 -10.35 12.27 -9.11
N HIS A 30 -10.03 11.05 -9.59
CA HIS A 30 -8.80 10.79 -10.36
C HIS A 30 -9.05 10.28 -11.79
N ALA A 31 -10.10 9.48 -12.07
CA ALA A 31 -10.38 9.00 -13.42
C ALA A 31 -11.00 10.07 -14.31
N PHE A 32 -11.84 10.95 -13.74
CA PHE A 32 -12.42 12.08 -14.48
C PHE A 32 -11.35 13.09 -14.96
N PRO A 33 -10.44 13.60 -14.11
CA PRO A 33 -9.35 14.45 -14.62
C PRO A 33 -8.40 13.69 -15.55
N ALA A 34 -8.19 12.39 -15.35
CA ALA A 34 -7.41 11.57 -16.28
C ALA A 34 -8.03 11.52 -17.68
N PHE A 35 -9.35 11.40 -17.77
CA PHE A 35 -10.10 11.43 -19.03
C PHE A 35 -10.02 12.80 -19.71
N VAL A 36 -10.18 13.88 -18.94
CA VAL A 36 -10.02 15.26 -19.44
C VAL A 36 -8.59 15.49 -19.98
N ILE A 37 -7.56 15.01 -19.27
CA ILE A 37 -6.16 15.10 -19.71
C ILE A 37 -5.93 14.32 -21.00
N ASP A 38 -6.48 13.11 -21.14
CA ASP A 38 -6.35 12.33 -22.38
C ASP A 38 -7.06 13.00 -23.57
N ILE A 39 -8.17 13.72 -23.35
CA ILE A 39 -8.80 14.55 -24.38
C ILE A 39 -7.90 15.73 -24.77
N VAL A 40 -7.34 16.45 -23.79
CA VAL A 40 -6.42 17.56 -24.04
C VAL A 40 -5.16 17.08 -24.79
N LEU A 41 -4.61 15.93 -24.41
CA LEU A 41 -3.46 15.33 -25.10
C LEU A 41 -3.81 14.93 -26.54
N LYS A 42 -4.99 14.35 -26.78
CA LYS A 42 -5.48 14.08 -28.14
C LYS A 42 -5.61 15.35 -28.98
N LEU A 43 -6.14 16.43 -28.39
CA LEU A 43 -6.23 17.73 -29.06
C LEU A 43 -4.83 18.31 -29.38
N GLN A 44 -3.82 17.99 -28.57
CA GLN A 44 -2.42 18.32 -28.83
C GLN A 44 -1.70 17.32 -29.75
N ALA A 45 -2.41 16.38 -30.40
CA ALA A 45 -1.85 15.28 -31.18
C ALA A 45 -0.83 14.39 -30.42
N LYS A 46 -0.90 14.38 -29.09
CA LYS A 46 -0.09 13.56 -28.20
C LYS A 46 -0.82 12.28 -27.84
N LYS A 47 -0.06 11.23 -27.52
CA LYS A 47 -0.60 9.92 -27.19
C LYS A 47 -1.31 9.97 -25.82
N PRO A 48 -2.60 9.60 -25.71
CA PRO A 48 -3.27 9.49 -24.42
C PRO A 48 -2.70 8.30 -23.63
N ILE A 49 -2.23 8.57 -22.41
CA ILE A 49 -1.54 7.60 -21.53
C ILE A 49 -2.25 7.50 -20.18
N MET A 50 -3.03 8.50 -19.80
CA MET A 50 -3.52 8.65 -18.43
C MET A 50 -4.50 7.52 -18.06
N MET A 51 -5.31 7.07 -19.01
CA MET A 51 -6.20 5.93 -18.81
C MET A 51 -5.47 4.57 -18.68
N LYS A 52 -4.25 4.44 -19.24
CA LYS A 52 -3.38 3.26 -18.96
C LYS A 52 -2.85 3.29 -17.54
N ILE A 53 -2.38 4.45 -17.09
CA ILE A 53 -1.89 4.66 -15.72
C ILE A 53 -3.01 4.33 -14.72
N ASN A 54 -4.22 4.82 -14.96
CA ASN A 54 -5.35 4.57 -14.08
C ASN A 54 -5.72 3.06 -13.97
N ARG A 55 -5.62 2.30 -15.07
CA ARG A 55 -5.80 0.84 -15.03
C ARG A 55 -4.73 0.13 -14.18
N TYR A 56 -3.47 0.55 -14.33
CA TYR A 56 -2.37 0.02 -13.52
C TYR A 56 -2.58 0.31 -12.03
N PHE A 57 -2.96 1.54 -11.67
CA PHE A 57 -3.27 1.90 -10.29
C PHE A 57 -4.41 1.06 -9.70
N ASN A 58 -5.46 0.78 -10.46
CA ASN A 58 -6.55 -0.09 -10.00
C ASN A 58 -6.08 -1.51 -9.70
N GLN A 59 -5.22 -2.09 -10.55
CA GLN A 59 -4.62 -3.40 -10.31
C GLN A 59 -3.74 -3.38 -9.05
N LEU A 60 -2.90 -2.35 -8.91
CA LEU A 60 -2.03 -2.18 -7.75
C LEU A 60 -2.81 -2.04 -6.45
N LEU A 61 -3.85 -1.20 -6.43
CA LEU A 61 -4.74 -1.03 -5.28
C LEU A 61 -5.44 -2.35 -4.91
N THR A 62 -5.84 -3.16 -5.89
CA THR A 62 -6.47 -4.46 -5.64
C THR A 62 -5.53 -5.38 -4.85
N VAL A 63 -4.26 -5.44 -5.26
CA VAL A 63 -3.22 -6.20 -4.55
C VAL A 63 -2.93 -5.59 -3.19
N LEU A 64 -2.80 -4.27 -3.12
CA LEU A 64 -2.49 -3.55 -1.88
C LEU A 64 -3.56 -3.77 -0.81
N VAL A 65 -4.84 -3.74 -1.19
CA VAL A 65 -5.99 -3.99 -0.30
C VAL A 65 -5.92 -5.40 0.28
N TYR A 66 -5.55 -6.40 -0.52
CA TYR A 66 -5.39 -7.77 -0.03
C TYR A 66 -4.32 -7.87 1.06
N PHE A 67 -3.18 -7.20 0.89
CA PHE A 67 -2.12 -7.20 1.90
C PHE A 67 -2.40 -6.30 3.10
N SER A 68 -3.11 -5.19 2.92
CA SER A 68 -3.34 -4.20 3.97
C SER A 68 -4.45 -4.59 4.93
N PHE A 69 -5.52 -5.24 4.44
CA PHE A 69 -6.72 -5.53 5.23
C PHE A 69 -6.83 -6.99 5.68
N ARG A 70 -5.95 -7.87 5.22
CA ARG A 70 -5.96 -9.27 5.66
C ARG A 70 -5.08 -9.41 6.89
N GLU A 71 -5.66 -9.89 7.98
CA GLU A 71 -4.88 -10.31 9.14
C GLU A 71 -4.01 -11.50 8.74
N TRP A 72 -2.69 -11.30 8.77
CA TRP A 72 -1.74 -12.37 8.57
C TRP A 72 -1.46 -13.05 9.91
N SER A 73 -2.10 -14.20 10.13
CA SER A 73 -1.77 -15.08 11.25
C SER A 73 -0.46 -15.83 10.94
N PHE A 74 0.67 -15.28 11.37
CA PHE A 74 1.95 -15.97 11.31
C PHE A 74 2.03 -16.97 12.46
N HIS A 75 1.97 -18.28 12.17
CA HIS A 75 2.31 -19.32 13.15
C HIS A 75 3.79 -19.18 13.50
N ARG A 76 4.08 -18.94 14.79
CA ARG A 76 5.44 -18.73 15.32
C ARG A 76 5.97 -19.93 16.09
N ASP A 77 5.41 -21.10 15.85
CA ASP A 77 5.69 -22.31 16.63
C ASP A 77 7.19 -22.64 16.64
N ASN A 78 7.86 -22.48 15.49
CA ASN A 78 9.29 -22.70 15.37
C ASN A 78 10.12 -21.70 16.18
N VAL A 79 9.68 -20.44 16.29
CA VAL A 79 10.37 -19.40 17.06
C VAL A 79 10.24 -19.66 18.56
N TYR A 80 9.04 -20.09 19.00
CA TYR A 80 8.82 -20.47 20.39
C TYR A 80 9.63 -21.70 20.77
N LYS A 81 9.64 -22.73 19.91
CA LYS A 81 10.39 -23.96 20.11
C LYS A 81 11.90 -23.70 20.21
N MET A 82 12.44 -22.88 19.31
CA MET A 82 13.85 -22.48 19.36
C MET A 82 14.18 -21.67 20.64
N ALA A 83 13.28 -20.80 21.09
CA ALA A 83 13.48 -20.02 22.31
C ALA A 83 13.44 -20.89 23.57
N GLU A 84 12.65 -21.97 23.58
CA GLU A 84 12.60 -22.96 24.65
C GLU A 84 13.90 -23.79 24.69
N ASP A 85 14.36 -24.29 23.54
CA ASP A 85 15.61 -25.05 23.44
C ASP A 85 16.81 -24.24 23.97
N ILE A 86 16.87 -22.95 23.65
CA ILE A 86 17.93 -22.05 24.15
C ILE A 86 17.89 -21.90 25.68
N LYS A 87 16.70 -21.87 26.30
CA LYS A 87 16.57 -21.80 27.76
C LYS A 87 17.05 -23.08 28.42
N VAL A 88 16.63 -24.23 27.90
CA VAL A 88 17.04 -25.55 28.41
C VAL A 88 18.56 -25.71 28.36
N LEU A 89 19.19 -25.31 27.26
CA LEU A 89 20.65 -25.35 27.12
C LEU A 89 21.38 -24.45 28.11
N LYS A 90 20.79 -23.31 28.47
CA LYS A 90 21.38 -22.36 29.42
C LYS A 90 21.26 -22.83 30.87
N ASP A 91 20.16 -23.49 31.22
CA ASP A 91 19.92 -23.99 32.58
C ASP A 91 20.68 -25.29 32.87
N GLY A 92 20.93 -26.13 31.86
CA GLY A 92 21.76 -27.33 31.99
C GLY A 92 23.29 -27.08 32.02
N SER A 93 23.72 -25.84 31.83
CA SER A 93 25.14 -25.43 31.86
C SER A 93 25.56 -24.81 33.21
N LYS A 94 24.67 -24.79 34.21
CA LYS A 94 24.97 -24.43 35.60
C LYS A 94 24.99 -25.68 36.48
#